data_AF-A0A1B0AM92-F1
#
_entry.id   AF-A0A1B0AM92-F1
#
_cell.length_a   1.000
_cell.length_b   1.000
_cell.length_c   1.000
_cell.angle_alpha   90.00
_cell.angle_beta   90.00
_cell.angle_gamma   90.00
#
_symmetry.space_group_name_H-M   'P 1'
#
loop_
_entity.id
_entity.type
_entity.pdbx_description
1 polymer ?
#
loop_
_entity_poly.entity_id
_entity_poly.type
_entity_poly.pdbx_seq_one_letter_code
_entity_poly.pdbx_strand_id
1 'polypeptide(L)'
;MKFVIVLACLLAVAYANEEADVVNSYQEVNPDSFKYEYELTNHIKALQEGVLHDKENWLVKGEYEFVDPHGKHVQVVYTADEHGYHPKVLL
;
A
#
# COMPACT_ATOMS: atom_id res chain seq x y z
N MET A 1 -39.81 1.91 -10.12
CA MET A 1 -39.14 1.77 -8.81
C MET A 1 -38.03 0.72 -8.86
N LYS A 2 -38.28 -0.58 -9.09
CA LYS A 2 -37.22 -1.61 -9.18
C LYS A 2 -36.10 -1.31 -10.21
N PHE A 3 -36.46 -0.88 -11.41
CA PHE A 3 -35.48 -0.56 -12.46
C PHE A 3 -34.59 0.65 -12.13
N VAL A 4 -35.12 1.62 -11.38
CA VAL A 4 -34.36 2.80 -10.96
C VAL A 4 -33.32 2.43 -9.91
N ILE A 5 -33.68 1.56 -8.97
CA ILE A 5 -32.75 1.05 -7.95
C ILE A 5 -31.62 0.25 -8.60
N VAL A 6 -31.96 -0.67 -9.53
CA VAL A 6 -30.96 -1.45 -10.26
C VAL A 6 -30.01 -0.55 -11.05
N LEU A 7 -30.53 0.47 -11.76
CA LEU A 7 -29.71 1.43 -12.49
C LEU A 7 -28.80 2.25 -11.56
N ALA A 8 -29.31 2.70 -10.42
CA ALA A 8 -28.52 3.45 -9.43
C ALA A 8 -27.39 2.60 -8.85
N CYS A 9 -27.65 1.32 -8.56
CA CYS A 9 -26.61 0.39 -8.11
C CYS A 9 -25.54 0.17 -9.19
N LEU A 10 -25.93 0.03 -10.46
CA LEU A 10 -24.97 -0.12 -11.57
C LEU A 10 -24.09 1.13 -11.75
N LEU A 11 -24.67 2.34 -11.61
CA LEU A 11 -23.92 3.60 -11.66
C LEU A 11 -22.97 3.74 -10.47
N ALA A 12 -23.39 3.37 -9.26
CA ALA A 12 -22.53 3.40 -8.08
C ALA A 12 -21.32 2.45 -8.24
N VAL A 13 -21.55 1.24 -8.77
CA VAL A 13 -20.47 0.28 -9.06
C VAL A 13 -19.52 0.82 -10.14
N ALA A 14 -20.04 1.45 -11.20
CA ALA A 14 -19.21 2.04 -12.24
C ALA A 14 -18.36 3.22 -11.72
N TYR A 15 -18.90 4.03 -10.81
CA TYR A 15 -18.18 5.15 -10.21
C TYR A 15 -17.14 4.72 -9.17
N ALA A 16 -17.33 3.57 -8.53
CA ALA A 16 -16.39 3.01 -7.55
C ALA A 16 -15.10 2.43 -8.17
N ASN A 17 -14.93 2.50 -9.49
CA ASN A 17 -13.72 2.05 -10.16
C ASN A 17 -12.59 3.08 -9.98
N GLU A 18 -11.69 2.85 -9.02
CA GLU A 18 -10.41 3.55 -8.95
C GLU A 18 -9.44 2.92 -9.96
N GLU A 19 -9.48 3.38 -11.22
CA GLU A 19 -8.43 3.05 -12.18
C GLU A 19 -7.11 3.66 -11.70
N ALA A 20 -6.12 2.80 -11.47
CA ALA A 20 -4.79 3.19 -11.01
C ALA A 20 -3.74 2.58 -11.94
N ASP A 21 -3.00 3.43 -12.62
CA ASP A 21 -1.87 3.04 -13.45
C ASP A 21 -0.58 3.06 -12.64
N VAL A 22 0.39 2.24 -13.03
CA VAL A 22 1.71 2.19 -12.39
C VAL A 22 2.55 3.37 -12.88
N VAL A 23 2.91 4.27 -11.96
CA VAL A 23 3.83 5.39 -12.20
C VAL A 23 5.28 4.93 -12.04
N ASN A 24 5.55 4.19 -10.96
CA ASN A 24 6.88 3.63 -10.68
C ASN A 24 6.74 2.22 -10.12
N SER A 25 7.72 1.37 -10.45
CA SER A 25 7.84 0.03 -9.89
C SER A 25 9.31 -0.36 -9.86
N TYR A 26 9.80 -0.70 -8.67
CA TYR A 26 11.14 -1.20 -8.43
C TYR A 26 11.06 -2.49 -7.62
N GLN A 27 11.85 -3.48 -8.04
CA GLN A 27 11.95 -4.75 -7.35
C GLN A 27 13.38 -5.24 -7.41
N GLU A 28 13.94 -5.53 -6.25
CA GLU A 28 15.24 -6.16 -6.10
C GLU A 28 15.15 -7.25 -5.04
N VAL A 29 15.65 -8.44 -5.37
CA VAL A 29 15.64 -9.59 -4.47
C VAL A 29 17.01 -10.24 -4.52
N ASN A 30 17.63 -10.34 -3.35
CA ASN A 30 18.91 -10.98 -3.09
C ASN A 30 18.68 -12.12 -2.07
N PRO A 31 19.67 -13.01 -1.83
CA PRO A 31 19.52 -14.10 -0.87
C PRO A 31 19.15 -13.61 0.55
N ASP A 32 19.79 -12.52 1.00
CA ASP A 32 19.66 -12.02 2.37
C ASP A 32 19.06 -10.60 2.44
N SER A 33 18.57 -10.07 1.32
CA SER A 33 17.93 -8.75 1.29
C SER A 33 16.91 -8.62 0.17
N PHE A 34 15.96 -7.71 0.33
CA PHE A 34 15.05 -7.33 -0.75
C PHE A 34 14.69 -5.86 -0.62
N LYS A 35 14.25 -5.27 -1.75
CA LYS A 35 13.67 -3.94 -1.79
C LYS A 35 12.56 -3.89 -2.83
N TYR A 36 11.43 -3.32 -2.43
CA TYR A 36 10.28 -3.05 -3.26
C TYR A 36 9.89 -1.59 -3.13
N GLU A 37 9.54 -0.97 -4.26
CA GLU A 37 8.93 0.35 -4.29
C GLU A 37 7.90 0.35 -5.41
N TYR A 38 6.74 0.95 -5.16
CA TYR A 38 5.79 1.25 -6.23
C TYR A 38 5.03 2.53 -5.94
N GLU A 39 4.59 3.16 -7.02
CA GLU A 39 3.78 4.37 -6.99
C GLU A 39 2.70 4.24 -8.07
N LEU A 40 1.46 4.54 -7.70
CA LEU A 40 0.30 4.46 -8.57
C LEU A 40 -0.30 5.85 -8.80
N THR A 41 -1.03 6.04 -9.90
CA THR A 41 -1.63 7.34 -10.24
C THR A 41 -2.72 7.80 -9.26
N ASN A 42 -3.27 6.89 -8.45
CA ASN A 42 -4.27 7.18 -7.42
C ASN A 42 -3.66 7.54 -6.05
N HIS A 43 -2.43 8.07 -6.02
CA HIS A 43 -1.72 8.51 -4.81
C HIS A 43 -1.32 7.39 -3.84
N ILE A 44 -1.47 6.12 -4.22
CA ILE A 44 -0.92 5.01 -3.45
C ILE A 44 0.58 4.91 -3.74
N LYS A 45 1.38 4.99 -2.69
CA LYS A 45 2.83 4.75 -2.74
C LYS A 45 3.22 3.77 -1.63
N ALA A 46 4.14 2.86 -1.92
CA ALA A 46 4.76 2.06 -0.89
C ALA A 46 6.23 1.79 -1.17
N LEU A 47 7.02 1.74 -0.10
CA LEU A 47 8.40 1.31 -0.11
C LEU A 47 8.61 0.31 1.02
N GLN A 48 9.33 -0.77 0.75
CA GLN A 48 9.67 -1.78 1.74
C GLN A 48 11.04 -2.35 1.44
N GLU A 49 11.88 -2.44 2.46
CA GLU A 49 13.17 -3.10 2.40
C GLU A 49 13.32 -4.06 3.56
N GLY A 50 13.93 -5.21 3.31
CA GLY A 50 14.18 -6.21 4.31
C GLY A 50 15.59 -6.74 4.22
N VAL A 51 16.16 -7.07 5.37
CA VAL A 51 17.46 -7.74 5.50
C VAL A 51 17.31 -8.94 6.44
N LEU A 52 17.93 -10.05 6.08
CA LEU A 52 17.98 -11.24 6.91
C LEU A 52 18.95 -10.99 8.08
N HIS A 53 18.42 -10.98 9.29
CA HIS A 53 19.12 -10.86 10.56
C HIS A 53 19.30 -12.25 11.18
N ASP A 54 20.51 -12.55 11.68
CA ASP A 54 20.83 -13.82 12.38
C ASP A 54 20.42 -15.11 11.66
N LYS A 55 20.35 -15.07 10.32
CA LYS A 55 20.02 -16.20 9.42
C LYS A 55 18.61 -16.78 9.56
N GLU A 56 17.80 -16.31 10.50
CA GLU A 56 16.45 -16.83 10.76
C GLU A 56 15.37 -15.74 10.82
N ASN A 57 15.73 -14.51 11.23
CA ASN A 57 14.77 -13.43 11.45
C ASN A 57 14.92 -12.34 10.39
N TRP A 58 13.82 -11.84 9.84
CA TRP A 58 13.87 -10.68 8.95
C TRP A 58 13.67 -9.39 9.74
N LEU A 59 14.54 -8.41 9.49
CA LEU A 59 14.29 -7.03 9.85
C LEU A 59 13.77 -6.31 8.62
N VAL A 60 12.50 -5.90 8.65
CA VAL A 60 11.83 -5.24 7.53
C VAL A 60 11.44 -3.84 7.95
N LYS A 61 11.76 -2.85 7.12
CA LYS A 61 11.29 -1.48 7.25
C LYS A 61 10.46 -1.14 6.03
N GLY A 62 9.44 -0.33 6.23
CA GLY A 62 8.69 0.18 5.10
C GLY A 62 7.80 1.33 5.46
N GLU A 63 7.25 1.89 4.42
CA GLU A 63 6.27 2.95 4.47
C GLU A 63 5.25 2.76 3.36
N TYR A 64 4.03 3.19 3.62
CA TYR A 64 3.04 3.36 2.58
C TYR A 64 2.22 4.62 2.84
N GLU A 65 1.79 5.24 1.77
CA GLU A 65 0.96 6.44 1.78
C GLU A 65 -0.23 6.26 0.85
N PHE A 66 -1.36 6.83 1.26
CA PHE A 66 -2.57 6.94 0.46
C PHE A 66 -3.36 8.19 0.85
N VAL A 67 -4.29 8.59 -0.01
CA VAL A 67 -5.26 9.64 0.30
C VAL A 67 -6.55 8.99 0.78
N ASP A 68 -7.04 9.36 1.97
CA ASP A 68 -8.27 8.83 2.53
C ASP A 68 -9.53 9.38 1.80
N PRO A 69 -10.72 8.82 2.05
CA PRO A 69 -11.96 9.29 1.42
C PRO A 69 -12.34 10.76 1.70
N HIS A 70 -11.66 11.42 2.65
CA HIS A 70 -11.84 12.83 2.99
C HIS A 70 -10.77 13.74 2.35
N GLY A 71 -9.89 13.18 1.51
CA GLY A 71 -8.81 13.91 0.85
C GLY A 71 -7.59 14.13 1.72
N LYS A 72 -7.48 13.44 2.86
CA LYS A 72 -6.35 13.57 3.77
C LYS A 72 -5.25 12.56 3.41
N HIS A 73 -4.02 13.03 3.32
CA HIS A 73 -2.86 12.15 3.20
C HIS A 73 -2.64 11.37 4.51
N VAL A 74 -2.54 10.06 4.39
CA VAL A 74 -2.24 9.15 5.49
C VAL A 74 -0.97 8.39 5.12
N GLN A 75 0.08 8.58 5.91
CA GLN A 75 1.32 7.84 5.77
C GLN A 75 1.49 6.91 6.97
N VAL A 76 1.91 5.67 6.74
CA VAL A 76 2.25 4.72 7.78
C VAL A 76 3.68 4.28 7.58
N VAL A 77 4.50 4.48 8.60
CA VAL A 77 5.88 3.97 8.65
C VAL A 77 5.93 2.81 9.64
N TYR A 78 6.70 1.78 9.34
CA TYR A 78 6.76 0.60 10.19
C TYR A 78 8.12 -0.07 10.23
N THR A 79 8.34 -0.85 11.29
CA THR A 79 9.41 -1.84 11.39
C THR A 79 8.77 -3.17 11.79
N ALA A 80 9.12 -4.24 11.10
CA ALA A 80 8.80 -5.61 11.48
C ALA A 80 10.11 -6.32 11.88
N ASP A 81 10.11 -6.90 13.07
CA ASP A 81 11.24 -7.63 13.65
C ASP A 81 10.76 -8.92 14.34
N GLU A 82 11.66 -9.59 15.06
CA GLU A 82 11.38 -10.83 15.80
C GLU A 82 10.28 -10.67 16.86
N HIS A 83 9.99 -9.44 17.32
CA HIS A 83 8.95 -9.14 18.30
C HIS A 83 7.63 -8.70 17.66
N GLY A 84 7.55 -8.65 16.33
CA GLY A 84 6.33 -8.36 15.58
C GLY A 84 6.38 -7.06 14.78
N TYR A 85 5.21 -6.48 14.53
CA TYR A 85 5.01 -5.31 13.66
C TYR A 85 4.77 -4.05 14.49
N HIS A 86 5.59 -3.02 14.26
CA HIS A 86 5.59 -1.76 15.00
C HIS A 86 5.24 -0.59 14.07
N PRO A 87 3.95 -0.30 13.83
CA PRO A 87 3.52 0.79 12.95
C PRO A 87 3.42 2.13 13.68
N LYS A 88 3.63 3.20 12.92
CA LYS A 88 3.32 4.57 13.31
C LYS A 88 2.57 5.26 12.18
N VAL A 89 1.35 5.71 12.48
CA VAL A 89 0.53 6.52 11.56
C VAL A 89 0.95 7.98 11.67
N LEU A 90 1.24 8.59 10.53
CA LEU A 90 1.54 10.00 10.32
C LEU A 90 0.35 10.62 9.56
N LEU A 91 -0.13 11.76 10.05
CA LEU A 91 -1.40 12.38 9.73
C LEU A 91 -1.24 13.86 9.40
#